data_AF-A0A1Q6Q225-F1
#
_entry.id   AF-A0A1Q6Q225-F1
#
_cell.length_a   1.000
_cell.length_b   1.000
_cell.length_c   1.000
_cell.angle_alpha   90.00
_cell.angle_beta   90.00
_cell.angle_gamma   90.00
#
_symmetry.space_group_name_H-M   'P 1'
#
loop_
_entity.id
_entity.type
_entity.pdbx_description
1 polymer ?
#
loop_
_entity_poly.entity_id
_entity_poly.type
_entity_poly.pdbx_seq_one_letter_code
_entity_poly.pdbx_strand_id
1 'polypeptide(L)'
;MVDLAGLTEKQRRFCDEYLIDLNATQAAIRAGYSPKTAAAIAEENLTKPKAAENIKKRMDEKEDALIAKQDEVLKYLTAVMRREMKEFVVVTCMEEKTEVIPGEGGSKPTRRTTKKEEPKVVEIPARLCDANKAAELLGKRYGLFTDRVDVSGSLPVILAGEDALDD
;
A
#
# COMPACT_ATOMS: atom_id res chain seq x y z
N MET A 1 11.72 -9.26 -23.50
CA MET A 1 11.30 -8.35 -24.59
C MET A 1 9.97 -8.89 -25.10
N VAL A 2 8.87 -8.13 -25.03
CA VAL A 2 7.57 -8.63 -25.55
C VAL A 2 7.75 -8.79 -27.05
N ASP A 3 7.44 -9.97 -27.56
CA ASP A 3 7.50 -10.25 -28.98
C ASP A 3 6.32 -9.56 -29.68
N LEU A 4 6.44 -8.24 -29.80
CA LEU A 4 5.56 -7.36 -30.57
C LEU A 4 5.55 -7.74 -32.06
N ALA A 5 6.47 -8.63 -32.48
CA ALA A 5 6.62 -9.16 -33.84
C ALA A 5 5.36 -9.86 -34.38
N GLY A 6 4.35 -10.11 -33.54
CA GLY A 6 3.13 -10.82 -33.90
C GLY A 6 1.82 -10.04 -33.90
N LEU A 7 1.78 -8.82 -33.36
CA LEU A 7 0.56 -8.01 -33.30
C LEU A 7 0.58 -6.93 -34.38
N THR A 8 -0.53 -6.79 -35.11
CA THR A 8 -0.72 -5.62 -35.97
C THR A 8 -0.89 -4.36 -35.14
N GLU A 9 -0.57 -3.20 -35.72
CA GLU A 9 -0.70 -1.90 -35.04
C GLU A 9 -2.11 -1.67 -34.48
N LYS A 10 -3.15 -2.04 -35.23
CA LYS A 10 -4.54 -1.93 -34.77
C LYS A 10 -4.84 -2.84 -33.59
N GLN A 11 -4.27 -4.04 -33.53
CA GLN A 11 -4.47 -4.94 -32.40
C GLN A 11 -3.71 -4.47 -31.16
N ARG A 12 -2.51 -3.90 -31.32
CA ARG A 12 -1.80 -3.25 -30.21
C ARG A 12 -2.64 -2.12 -29.63
N ARG A 13 -3.13 -1.21 -30.49
CA ARG A 13 -3.99 -0.10 -30.07
C ARG A 13 -5.28 -0.58 -29.41
N PHE A 14 -5.86 -1.68 -29.89
CA PHE A 14 -7.00 -2.32 -29.23
C PHE A 14 -6.67 -2.77 -27.80
N CYS A 15 -5.53 -3.43 -27.59
CA CYS A 15 -5.11 -3.85 -26.25
C CYS A 15 -4.90 -2.64 -25.34
N ASP A 16 -4.27 -1.58 -25.84
CA ASP A 16 -4.04 -0.34 -25.09
C ASP A 16 -5.34 0.32 -24.63
N GLU A 17 -6.30 0.46 -25.54
CA GLU A 17 -7.60 1.07 -25.27
C GLU A 17 -8.47 0.19 -24.36
N TYR A 18 -8.42 -1.13 -24.52
CA TYR A 18 -9.17 -2.07 -23.69
C TYR A 18 -8.73 -2.02 -22.23
N LEU A 19 -7.44 -1.83 -21.97
CA LEU A 19 -6.89 -1.72 -20.62
C LEU A 19 -7.27 -0.42 -19.89
N ILE A 20 -7.95 0.53 -20.55
CA ILE A 20 -8.41 1.78 -19.92
C ILE A 20 -9.73 1.56 -19.18
N ASP A 21 -10.70 0.91 -19.82
CA ASP A 21 -12.08 0.81 -19.32
C ASP A 21 -12.70 -0.59 -19.40
N LEU A 22 -11.94 -1.58 -19.87
CA LEU A 22 -12.37 -2.97 -20.08
C LEU A 22 -13.61 -3.08 -20.99
N ASN A 23 -13.84 -2.10 -21.85
CA ASN A 23 -14.92 -2.11 -22.83
C ASN A 23 -14.40 -2.51 -24.22
N ALA A 24 -14.58 -3.79 -24.57
CA ALA A 24 -14.04 -4.37 -25.80
C ALA A 24 -14.54 -3.66 -27.06
N THR A 25 -15.86 -3.40 -27.15
CA THR A 25 -16.46 -2.76 -28.33
C THR A 25 -15.93 -1.32 -28.50
N GLN A 26 -15.86 -0.54 -27.41
CA GLN A 26 -15.34 0.82 -27.48
C GLN A 26 -13.83 0.85 -27.77
N ALA A 27 -13.07 -0.08 -27.20
CA ALA A 27 -11.65 -0.23 -27.50
C ALA A 27 -11.41 -0.51 -28.98
N ALA A 28 -12.22 -1.37 -29.62
CA ALA A 28 -12.12 -1.63 -31.05
C ALA A 28 -12.43 -0.39 -31.91
N ILE A 29 -13.43 0.41 -31.52
CA ILE A 29 -13.74 1.67 -32.21
C ILE A 29 -12.56 2.64 -32.11
N ARG A 30 -12.01 2.86 -30.90
CA ARG A 30 -10.87 3.76 -30.68
C ARG A 30 -9.57 3.27 -31.35
N ALA A 31 -9.42 1.95 -31.49
CA ALA A 31 -8.33 1.32 -32.23
C ALA A 31 -8.45 1.46 -33.76
N GLY A 32 -9.55 2.01 -34.27
CA GLY A 32 -9.75 2.28 -35.70
C GLY A 32 -10.37 1.12 -36.48
N TYR A 33 -11.14 0.26 -35.82
CA TYR A 33 -12.04 -0.69 -36.48
C TYR A 33 -13.40 -0.04 -36.82
N SER A 34 -14.10 -0.60 -37.81
CA SER A 34 -15.41 -0.09 -38.22
C SER A 34 -16.42 -0.21 -37.08
N PRO A 35 -17.18 0.84 -36.73
CA PRO A 35 -18.19 0.77 -35.67
C PRO A 35 -19.23 -0.33 -35.89
N LYS A 36 -19.55 -0.63 -37.16
CA LYS A 36 -20.54 -1.67 -37.51
C LYS A 36 -20.07 -3.09 -37.18
N THR A 37 -18.76 -3.33 -37.16
CA THR A 37 -18.17 -4.66 -36.93
C THR A 37 -17.31 -4.70 -35.66
N ALA A 38 -17.25 -3.60 -34.90
CA ALA A 38 -16.37 -3.45 -33.75
C ALA A 38 -16.63 -4.51 -32.67
N ALA A 39 -17.89 -4.86 -32.40
CA ALA A 39 -18.23 -5.88 -31.40
C ALA A 39 -17.66 -7.26 -31.77
N ALA A 40 -17.89 -7.72 -33.01
CA ALA A 40 -17.39 -9.01 -33.49
C ALA A 40 -15.86 -9.05 -33.54
N ILE A 41 -15.22 -7.98 -34.02
CA ILE A 41 -13.75 -7.88 -34.09
C ILE A 41 -13.14 -7.82 -32.68
N ALA A 42 -13.81 -7.17 -31.73
CA ALA A 42 -13.35 -7.09 -30.36
C ALA A 42 -13.32 -8.49 -29.71
N GLU A 43 -14.39 -9.27 -29.87
CA GLU A 43 -14.44 -10.67 -29.40
C GLU A 43 -13.37 -11.55 -30.05
N GLU A 44 -13.18 -11.40 -31.37
CA GLU A 44 -12.11 -12.08 -32.10
C GLU A 44 -10.71 -11.68 -31.59
N ASN A 45 -10.50 -10.40 -31.30
CA ASN A 45 -9.22 -9.93 -30.77
C ASN A 45 -8.97 -10.40 -29.33
N LEU A 46 -10.00 -10.50 -28.48
CA LEU A 46 -9.86 -11.05 -27.13
C LEU A 46 -9.53 -12.55 -27.12
N THR A 47 -9.97 -13.29 -28.14
CA THR A 47 -9.71 -14.74 -28.25
C THR A 47 -8.37 -15.05 -28.93
N LYS A 48 -7.77 -14.11 -29.66
CA LYS A 48 -6.46 -14.29 -30.27
C LYS A 48 -5.36 -14.44 -29.21
N PRO A 49 -4.58 -15.54 -29.23
CA PRO A 49 -3.59 -15.83 -28.18
C PRO A 49 -2.63 -14.68 -27.89
N LYS A 50 -2.12 -14.02 -28.94
CA LYS A 50 -1.15 -12.90 -28.81
C LYS A 50 -1.74 -11.65 -28.15
N ALA A 51 -3.00 -11.34 -28.43
CA ALA A 51 -3.68 -10.18 -27.86
C ALA A 51 -4.12 -10.46 -26.42
N ALA A 52 -4.66 -11.66 -26.16
CA ALA A 52 -4.96 -12.12 -24.81
C ALA A 52 -3.71 -12.13 -23.91
N GLU A 53 -2.58 -12.65 -24.40
CA GLU A 53 -1.30 -12.65 -23.68
C GLU A 53 -0.80 -11.23 -23.41
N ASN A 54 -0.93 -10.30 -24.37
CA ASN A 54 -0.54 -8.90 -24.18
C ASN A 54 -1.38 -8.23 -23.10
N ILE A 55 -2.70 -8.38 -23.15
CA ILE A 55 -3.63 -7.82 -22.16
C ILE A 55 -3.31 -8.40 -20.78
N LYS A 56 -3.20 -9.72 -20.68
CA LYS A 56 -2.88 -10.40 -19.41
C LYS A 56 -1.58 -9.89 -18.83
N LYS A 57 -0.50 -9.87 -19.62
CA LYS A 57 0.80 -9.40 -19.16
C LYS A 57 0.74 -7.95 -18.64
N ARG A 58 0.03 -7.06 -19.33
CA ARG A 58 -0.10 -5.67 -18.89
C ARG A 58 -0.98 -5.50 -17.66
N MET A 59 -1.97 -6.38 -17.48
CA MET A 59 -2.73 -6.46 -16.24
C MET A 59 -1.84 -6.93 -15.09
N ASP A 60 -1.06 -7.99 -15.31
CA ASP A 60 -0.11 -8.52 -14.31
C ASP A 60 0.95 -7.46 -13.95
N GLU A 61 1.47 -6.70 -14.92
CA GLU A 61 2.40 -5.59 -14.69
C GLU A 61 1.77 -4.44 -13.87
N LYS A 62 0.48 -4.15 -14.11
CA LYS A 62 -0.26 -3.15 -13.33
C LYS A 62 -0.55 -3.65 -11.92
N GLU A 63 -0.94 -4.90 -11.77
CA GLU A 63 -1.19 -5.54 -10.49
C GLU A 63 0.08 -5.57 -9.64
N ASP A 64 1.20 -5.98 -10.23
CA ASP A 64 2.53 -5.98 -9.61
C ASP A 64 2.96 -4.58 -9.14
N ALA A 65 2.53 -3.51 -9.82
CA ALA A 65 2.82 -2.13 -9.44
C ALA A 65 1.85 -1.56 -8.39
N LEU A 66 0.65 -2.13 -8.26
CA LEU A 66 -0.40 -1.64 -7.35
C LEU A 66 -0.44 -2.42 -6.03
N ILE A 67 -0.07 -3.70 -6.06
CA ILE A 67 -0.21 -4.62 -4.93
C ILE A 67 1.17 -5.12 -4.50
N ALA A 68 1.51 -4.85 -3.24
CA ALA A 68 2.75 -5.34 -2.67
C ALA A 68 2.75 -6.87 -2.56
N LYS A 69 3.79 -7.52 -3.10
CA LYS A 69 3.99 -8.98 -2.96
C LYS A 69 4.41 -9.34 -1.55
N GLN A 70 4.27 -10.61 -1.18
CA GLN A 70 4.65 -11.09 0.16
C GLN A 70 6.10 -10.69 0.52
N ASP A 71 7.05 -10.89 -0.39
CA ASP A 71 8.46 -10.52 -0.15
C ASP A 71 8.66 -9.01 0.01
N GLU A 72 7.88 -8.18 -0.68
CA GLU A 72 7.94 -6.73 -0.55
C GLU A 72 7.41 -6.29 0.81
N VAL A 73 6.29 -6.84 1.25
CA VAL A 73 5.74 -6.60 2.60
C VAL A 73 6.77 -6.98 3.66
N LEU A 74 7.47 -8.12 3.51
CA LEU A 74 8.50 -8.55 4.45
C LEU A 74 9.73 -7.65 4.44
N LYS A 75 10.19 -7.22 3.26
CA LYS A 75 11.29 -6.25 3.13
C LYS A 75 10.94 -4.94 3.82
N TYR A 76 9.73 -4.43 3.57
CA TYR A 76 9.24 -3.21 4.18
C TYR A 76 9.18 -3.33 5.71
N LEU A 77 8.53 -4.37 6.25
CA LEU A 77 8.46 -4.59 7.70
C LEU A 77 9.86 -4.75 8.32
N THR A 78 10.79 -5.41 7.62
CA THR A 78 12.17 -5.55 8.08
C THR A 78 12.88 -4.20 8.16
N ALA A 79 12.71 -3.33 7.16
CA ALA A 79 13.29 -1.99 7.16
C ALA A 79 12.70 -1.10 8.27
N VAL A 80 11.38 -1.20 8.52
CA VAL A 80 10.72 -0.50 9.64
C VAL A 80 11.25 -1.01 10.99
N MET A 81 11.32 -2.32 11.18
CA MET A 81 11.86 -2.95 12.39
C MET A 81 13.31 -2.51 12.67
N ARG A 82 14.14 -2.37 11.63
CA ARG A 82 15.53 -1.90 11.72
C ARG A 82 15.67 -0.39 11.83
N ARG A 83 14.57 0.36 11.78
CA ARG A 83 14.53 1.83 11.80
C ARG A 83 15.31 2.47 10.65
N GLU A 84 15.34 1.80 9.51
CA GLU A 84 15.90 2.30 8.25
C GLU A 84 14.91 3.24 7.54
N MET A 85 13.61 3.03 7.77
CA MET A 85 12.54 3.93 7.30
C MET A 85 12.47 5.18 8.16
N LYS A 86 12.10 6.30 7.55
CA LYS A 86 11.98 7.60 8.20
C LYS A 86 10.55 8.13 8.10
N GLU A 87 10.17 8.94 9.07
CA GLU A 87 8.89 9.62 9.15
C GLU A 87 9.09 11.12 9.41
N PHE A 88 8.09 11.91 9.04
CA PHE A 88 8.14 13.36 9.20
C PHE A 88 7.20 13.78 10.32
N VAL A 89 7.73 14.52 11.29
CA VAL A 89 6.95 15.04 12.41
C VAL A 89 7.02 16.56 12.41
N VAL A 90 5.88 17.20 12.67
CA VAL A 90 5.82 18.65 12.86
C VAL A 90 6.20 18.96 14.30
N VAL A 91 7.27 19.72 14.50
CA VAL A 91 7.70 20.22 15.79
C VAL A 91 7.59 21.74 15.80
N THR A 92 7.06 22.33 16.88
CA THR A 92 7.05 23.78 17.05
C THR A 92 8.39 24.21 17.60
N CYS A 93 9.17 24.94 16.81
CA CYS A 93 10.40 25.55 17.28
C CYS A 93 10.09 26.95 17.82
N MET A 94 10.44 27.18 19.08
CA MET A 94 10.36 28.49 19.71
C MET A 94 11.73 29.16 19.62
N GLU A 95 11.80 30.28 18.90
CA GLU A 95 12.97 31.13 18.85
C GLU A 95 12.71 32.36 19.73
N GLU A 96 13.55 32.54 20.76
CA GLU A 96 13.51 33.70 21.65
C GLU A 96 14.65 34.65 21.30
N LYS A 97 14.31 35.87 20.84
CA LYS A 97 15.29 36.91 20.58
C LYS A 97 15.16 38.01 21.62
N THR A 98 16.23 38.27 22.36
CA THR A 98 16.31 39.36 23.32
C THR A 98 17.12 40.52 22.75
N GLU A 99 16.50 41.67 22.58
CA GLU A 99 17.13 42.90 22.10
C GLU A 99 17.19 43.91 23.26
N VAL A 100 18.38 44.45 23.52
CA VAL A 100 18.56 45.56 24.47
C VAL A 100 18.41 46.86 23.70
N ILE A 101 17.37 47.63 24.00
CA ILE A 101 17.10 48.90 23.37
C ILE A 101 17.83 49.99 24.18
N PRO A 102 18.79 50.71 23.60
CA PRO A 102 19.45 51.83 24.28
C PRO A 102 18.40 52.91 24.60
N GLY A 103 18.42 53.44 25.82
CA GLY A 103 17.54 54.55 26.18
C GLY A 103 18.04 55.86 25.58
N GLU A 104 17.22 56.54 24.78
CA GLU A 104 17.52 57.91 24.34
C GLU A 104 17.37 58.90 25.51
N GLY A 105 18.22 59.94 25.53
CA GLY A 105 18.09 61.07 26.45
C GLY A 105 18.39 60.79 27.93
N GLY A 106 19.19 59.76 28.25
CA GLY A 106 19.58 59.44 29.63
C GLY A 106 18.67 58.44 30.35
N SER A 107 17.71 57.84 29.65
CA SER A 107 16.88 56.75 30.19
C SER A 107 17.65 55.43 30.28
N LYS A 108 17.33 54.59 31.28
CA LYS A 108 17.94 53.26 31.42
C LYS A 108 17.57 52.36 30.23
N PRO A 109 18.50 51.54 29.70
CA PRO A 109 18.21 50.63 28.60
C PRO A 109 17.11 49.62 29.01
N THR A 110 16.16 49.39 28.11
CA THR A 110 15.05 48.44 28.29
C THR A 110 15.28 47.19 27.46
N ARG A 111 14.93 46.03 28.03
CA ARG A 111 15.09 44.74 27.37
C ARG A 111 13.77 44.32 26.72
N ARG A 112 13.74 44.18 25.40
CA ARG A 112 12.58 43.63 24.67
C ARG A 112 12.87 42.18 24.31
N THR A 113 11.94 41.29 24.65
CA THR A 113 12.03 39.87 24.30
C THR A 113 10.93 39.57 23.30
N THR A 114 11.29 39.13 22.10
CA THR A 114 10.35 38.70 21.07
C THR A 114 10.42 37.19 20.97
N LYS A 115 9.27 36.54 21.17
CA LYS A 115 9.09 35.09 21.03
C LYS A 115 8.45 34.83 19.67
N LYS A 116 9.07 33.98 18.87
CA LYS A 116 8.54 33.54 17.57
C LYS A 116 8.37 32.03 17.62
N GLU A 117 7.17 31.55 17.34
CA GLU A 117 6.88 30.12 17.23
C GLU A 117 6.65 29.78 15.77
N GLU A 118 7.43 28.85 15.23
CA GLU A 118 7.30 28.39 13.86
C GLU A 118 7.22 26.86 13.82
N PRO A 119 6.19 26.28 13.16
CA PRO A 119 6.14 24.85 12.94
C PRO A 119 7.21 24.47 11.90
N LYS A 120 8.09 23.52 12.26
CA LYS A 120 9.12 22.96 11.38
C LYS A 120 8.86 21.47 11.19
N VAL A 121 8.92 21.01 9.95
CA VAL A 121 8.83 19.58 9.62
C VAL A 121 10.22 18.98 9.80
N VAL A 122 10.37 18.03 10.71
CA VAL A 122 11.63 17.33 10.99
C VAL A 122 11.52 15.87 10.60
N GLU A 123 12.54 15.37 9.92
CA GLU A 123 12.68 13.98 9.53
C GLU A 123 13.30 13.19 10.69
N ILE A 124 12.62 12.17 11.18
CA ILE A 124 13.09 11.28 12.24
C ILE A 124 13.09 9.82 11.73
N PRO A 125 13.98 8.94 12.24
CA PRO A 125 13.83 7.51 11.97
C PRO A 125 12.53 6.98 12.56
N ALA A 126 12.01 5.88 11.99
CA ALA A 126 10.79 5.24 12.46
C ALA A 126 10.77 5.10 13.99
N ARG A 127 9.66 5.50 14.61
CA ARG A 127 9.41 5.44 16.03
C ARG A 127 9.55 4.01 16.54
N LEU A 128 9.95 3.92 17.82
CA LEU A 128 10.09 2.63 18.49
C LEU A 128 8.80 1.83 18.52
N CYS A 129 7.63 2.47 18.64
CA CYS A 129 6.34 1.78 18.61
C CYS A 129 6.09 1.10 17.26
N ASP A 130 6.42 1.76 16.16
CA ASP A 130 6.21 1.25 14.80
C ASP A 130 7.22 0.13 14.51
N ALA A 131 8.47 0.29 14.94
CA ALA A 131 9.50 -0.76 14.86
C ALA A 131 9.10 -2.02 15.67
N ASN A 132 8.60 -1.83 16.90
CA ASN A 132 8.10 -2.93 17.74
C ASN A 132 6.91 -3.64 17.08
N LYS A 133 6.01 -2.88 16.44
CA LYS A 133 4.87 -3.47 15.74
C LYS A 133 5.32 -4.29 14.53
N ALA A 134 6.29 -3.80 13.77
CA ALA A 134 6.88 -4.55 12.67
C ALA A 134 7.56 -5.84 13.15
N ALA A 135 8.29 -5.79 14.27
CA ALA A 135 8.87 -6.97 14.91
C ALA A 135 7.81 -7.99 15.34
N GLU A 136 6.69 -7.53 15.92
CA GLU A 136 5.56 -8.38 16.29
C GLU A 136 4.96 -9.10 15.07
N LEU A 137 4.72 -8.37 13.98
CA LEU A 137 4.15 -8.96 12.75
C LEU A 137 5.09 -9.99 12.11
N LEU A 138 6.39 -9.69 12.07
CA LEU A 138 7.39 -10.64 11.58
C LEU A 138 7.47 -11.87 12.49
N GLY A 139 7.49 -11.69 13.81
CA GLY A 139 7.52 -12.80 14.76
C GLY A 139 6.27 -13.68 14.69
N LYS A 140 5.09 -13.09 14.47
CA LYS A 140 3.85 -13.84 14.22
C LYS A 140 3.96 -14.71 12.97
N ARG A 141 4.49 -14.17 11.87
CA ARG A 141 4.72 -14.95 10.64
C ARG A 141 5.68 -16.14 10.86
N TYR A 142 6.73 -15.94 11.65
CA TYR A 142 7.71 -16.98 11.94
C TYR A 142 7.32 -17.89 13.12
N GLY A 143 6.14 -17.72 13.72
CA GLY A 143 5.67 -18.52 14.85
C GLY A 143 6.49 -18.34 16.13
N LEU A 144 7.13 -17.17 16.31
CA LEU A 144 7.95 -16.88 17.51
C LEU A 144 7.11 -16.65 18.76
N PHE A 145 5.84 -16.29 18.61
CA PHE A 145 4.93 -16.03 19.72
C PHE A 145 3.97 -17.21 19.89
N THR A 146 3.79 -17.63 21.14
CA THR A 146 2.82 -18.66 21.52
C THR A 146 1.87 -18.07 22.56
N ASP A 147 0.57 -18.17 22.28
CA ASP A 147 -0.46 -17.80 23.23
C ASP A 147 -0.77 -19.03 24.08
N ARG A 148 -0.43 -18.97 25.37
CA ARG A 148 -0.84 -20.00 26.33
C ARG A 148 -2.23 -19.68 26.85
N VAL A 149 -3.16 -20.60 26.64
CA VAL A 149 -4.51 -20.52 27.17
C VAL A 149 -4.69 -21.66 28.18
N ASP A 150 -4.79 -21.31 29.45
CA ASP A 150 -5.13 -22.27 30.51
C ASP A 150 -6.65 -22.41 30.57
N VAL A 151 -7.17 -23.50 30.02
CA VAL A 151 -8.59 -23.84 30.09
C VAL A 151 -8.79 -24.81 31.26
N SER A 152 -9.33 -24.30 32.37
CA SER A 152 -9.86 -25.13 33.46
C SER A 152 -11.39 -25.08 33.39
N GLY A 153 -11.98 -26.16 32.87
CA GLY A 153 -13.43 -26.33 32.80
C GLY A 153 -13.79 -27.78 33.02
N SER A 154 -14.65 -28.05 34.01
CA SER A 154 -15.29 -29.36 34.17
C SER A 154 -16.34 -29.50 33.07
N LEU A 155 -15.97 -30.06 31.92
CA LEU A 155 -16.95 -30.43 30.90
C LEU A 155 -17.80 -31.58 31.45
N PRO A 156 -19.13 -31.41 31.61
CA PRO A 156 -19.99 -32.52 31.97
C PRO A 156 -19.97 -33.54 30.83
N VAL A 157 -19.45 -34.74 31.11
CA VAL A 157 -19.51 -35.87 30.18
C VAL A 157 -20.95 -36.38 30.19
N ILE A 158 -21.75 -35.99 29.20
CA ILE A 158 -23.08 -36.56 28.98
C ILE A 158 -22.90 -37.82 28.12
N LEU A 159 -22.94 -38.99 28.77
CA LEU A 159 -23.05 -40.27 28.08
C LEU A 159 -24.51 -40.43 27.62
N ALA A 160 -24.78 -40.14 26.35
CA ALA A 160 -26.05 -40.45 25.72
C ALA A 160 -25.91 -41.81 25.00
N GLY A 161 -26.49 -42.86 25.60
CA GLY A 161 -26.77 -44.11 24.91
C GLY A 161 -26.39 -45.37 25.69
N GLU A 162 -27.38 -45.99 26.33
CA GLU A 162 -27.77 -47.39 26.12
C GLU A 162 -29.01 -47.69 26.97
N ASP A 163 -30.18 -47.24 26.50
CA ASP A 163 -31.47 -47.77 26.96
C ASP A 163 -32.29 -48.10 25.70
N ALA A 164 -31.87 -49.15 24.99
CA ALA A 164 -32.69 -49.84 23.99
C ALA A 164 -32.16 -51.26 23.73
N LEU A 165 -32.02 -52.06 24.78
CA LEU A 165 -31.96 -53.52 24.69
C LEU A 165 -32.71 -54.09 25.90
N ASP A 166 -33.96 -54.48 25.69
CA ASP A 166 -34.40 -55.87 25.88
C ASP A 166 -35.92 -56.00 25.63
N ASP A 167 -36.21 -56.82 24.62
CA ASP A 167 -37.41 -57.61 24.24
C ASP A 167 -38.82 -56.99 24.19
#